data_AF-A0A424RYP4-F1
#
_entry.id   AF-A0A424RYP4-F1
#
_cell.length_a   1.000
_cell.length_b   1.000
_cell.length_c   1.000
_cell.angle_alpha   90.00
_cell.angle_beta   90.00
_cell.angle_gamma   90.00
#
_symmetry.space_group_name_H-M   'P 1'
#
loop_
_entity.id
_entity.type
_entity.pdbx_description
1 polymer ?
#
loop_
_entity_poly.entity_id
_entity_poly.type
_entity_poly.pdbx_seq_one_letter_code
_entity_poly.pdbx_strand_id
1 'polypeptide(L)' 'MHALMSEMRALQSKIKDECRDVGDEFAEEARKIHYGEVEPEGIYGQATEEEREALDEEGIAVMDIPWLPKDN' A
#
# COMPACT_ATOMS: atom_id res chain seq x y z
N MET A 1 -10.21 -3.74 -22.50
CA MET A 1 -10.20 -4.34 -21.14
C MET A 1 -8.94 -5.15 -20.85
N HIS A 2 -8.45 -6.03 -21.76
CA HIS A 2 -7.25 -6.85 -21.51
C HIS A 2 -5.95 -6.08 -21.22
N ALA A 3 -5.70 -4.98 -21.93
CA ALA A 3 -4.48 -4.19 -21.73
C ALA A 3 -4.40 -3.58 -20.31
N LEU A 4 -5.50 -3.01 -19.83
CA LEU A 4 -5.59 -2.42 -18.48
C LEU A 4 -5.31 -3.46 -17.37
N MET A 5 -5.86 -4.68 -17.50
CA MET A 5 -5.59 -5.74 -16.51
C MET A 5 -4.11 -6.17 -16.51
N SER A 6 -3.49 -6.23 -17.68
CA SER A 6 -2.05 -6.53 -17.79
C SER A 6 -1.18 -5.47 -17.12
N GLU A 7 -1.52 -4.19 -17.31
CA GLU A 7 -0.81 -3.08 -16.67
C GLU A 7 -0.98 -3.06 -15.14
N MET A 8 -2.20 -3.33 -14.65
CA MET A 8 -2.46 -3.45 -13.21
C MET A 8 -1.66 -4.59 -12.56
N ARG A 9 -1.51 -5.73 -13.25
CA ARG A 9 -0.68 -6.85 -12.77
C ARG A 9 0.80 -6.49 -12.74
N ALA A 10 1.29 -5.79 -13.75
CA ALA A 10 2.67 -5.32 -13.78
C ALA A 10 2.96 -4.35 -12.61
N LEU A 11 2.04 -3.44 -12.33
CA LEU A 11 2.14 -2.53 -11.18
C LEU A 11 2.15 -3.31 -9.84
N GLN A 12 1.24 -4.27 -9.68
CA GLN A 12 1.20 -5.12 -8.48
C GLN A 12 2.47 -5.94 -8.28
N SER A 13 3.06 -6.47 -9.35
CA SER A 13 4.35 -7.18 -9.28
C SER A 13 5.44 -6.23 -8.82
N LYS A 14 5.53 -5.04 -9.44
CA LYS A 14 6.53 -4.04 -9.07
C LYS A 14 6.44 -3.65 -7.59
N ILE A 15 5.24 -3.45 -7.07
CA ILE A 15 5.03 -3.14 -5.65
C ILE A 15 5.51 -4.30 -4.77
N LYS A 16 5.19 -5.54 -5.11
CA LYS A 16 5.65 -6.72 -4.37
C LYS A 16 7.16 -6.90 -4.38
N ASP A 17 7.80 -6.51 -5.48
CA ASP A 17 9.24 -6.67 -5.68
C ASP A 17 10.05 -5.53 -5.03
N GLU A 18 9.49 -4.31 -4.98
CA GLU A 18 10.17 -3.10 -4.50
C GLU A 18 9.74 -2.64 -3.09
N CYS A 19 8.55 -3.04 -2.61
CA CYS A 19 8.00 -2.64 -1.33
C CYS A 19 7.89 -3.82 -0.35
N ARG A 20 7.98 -3.53 0.94
CA ARG A 20 7.80 -4.50 2.02
C ARG A 20 6.30 -4.74 2.29
N ASP A 21 5.91 -6.01 2.36
CA ASP A 21 4.58 -6.42 2.82
C ASP A 21 4.50 -6.28 4.34
N VAL A 22 3.59 -5.44 4.81
CA VAL A 22 3.35 -5.22 6.24
C VAL A 22 1.98 -5.73 6.69
N GLY A 23 1.20 -6.34 5.79
CA GLY A 23 -0.12 -6.88 6.11
C GLY A 23 -1.02 -5.85 6.81
N ASP A 24 -1.60 -6.25 7.94
CA ASP A 24 -2.54 -5.44 8.73
C ASP A 24 -1.86 -4.31 9.53
N GLU A 25 -0.52 -4.26 9.57
CA GLU A 25 0.24 -3.23 10.29
C GLU A 25 0.50 -1.97 9.44
N PHE A 26 -0.13 -1.86 8.25
CA PHE A 26 0.14 -0.79 7.30
C PHE A 26 -0.02 0.60 7.89
N ALA A 27 -1.10 0.85 8.64
CA ALA A 27 -1.34 2.16 9.23
C ALA A 27 -0.28 2.55 10.26
N GLU A 28 0.20 1.59 11.05
CA GLU A 28 1.25 1.83 12.05
C GLU A 28 2.60 2.11 11.37
N GLU A 29 2.98 1.30 10.38
CA GLU A 29 4.24 1.47 9.66
C GLU A 29 4.27 2.77 8.84
N ALA A 30 3.14 3.15 8.24
CA ALA A 30 3.00 4.42 7.52
C ALA A 30 3.24 5.63 8.45
N ARG A 31 2.71 5.58 9.69
CA ARG A 31 2.96 6.61 10.71
C ARG A 31 4.43 6.67 11.12
N LYS A 32 5.05 5.52 11.38
CA LYS A 32 6.49 5.46 11.75
C LYS A 32 7.37 6.09 10.67
N ILE A 33 7.08 5.83 9.40
CA ILE A 33 7.80 6.44 8.28
C ILE A 33 7.54 7.95 8.22
N HIS A 34 6.28 8.39 8.39
CA HIS A 34 5.92 9.81 8.35
C HIS A 34 6.57 10.62 9.47
N TYR A 35 6.57 10.10 10.70
CA TYR A 35 7.18 10.75 11.86
C TYR A 35 8.70 10.57 11.94
N GLY A 36 9.30 9.79 11.03
CA GLY A 36 10.74 9.56 10.97
C GLY A 36 11.28 8.65 12.09
N GLU A 37 10.43 7.78 12.64
CA GLU A 37 10.84 6.75 13.62
C GLU A 37 11.66 5.63 12.98
N VAL A 38 11.45 5.40 11.69
CA VAL A 38 12.17 4.40 10.87
C VAL A 38 12.69 5.02 9.58
N GLU A 39 13.60 4.33 8.90
CA GLU A 39 14.08 4.78 7.58
C GLU A 39 12.94 4.74 6.55
N PRO A 40 12.81 5.77 5.68
CA PRO A 40 11.79 5.77 4.64
C PRO A 40 11.98 4.62 3.65
N GLU A 41 11.00 3.72 3.59
CA GLU A 41 10.95 2.61 2.64
C GLU A 41 9.56 2.48 2.03
N GLY A 42 9.46 1.78 0.88
CA GLY A 42 8.17 1.46 0.29
C GLY A 42 7.50 0.35 1.08
N ILE A 43 6.26 0.58 1.54
CA ILE A 43 5.44 -0.42 2.21
C ILE A 43 4.13 -0.63 1.47
N TYR A 44 3.58 -1.84 1.53
CA TYR A 44 2.22 -2.13 1.10
C TYR A 44 1.57 -3.09 2.10
N GLY A 45 0.26 -2.96 2.27
CA GLY A 45 -0.50 -3.78 3.20
C GLY A 45 -1.98 -3.49 3.11
N GLN A 46 -2.69 -3.80 4.18
CA GLN A 46 -4.12 -3.58 4.33
C GLN A 46 -4.35 -2.56 5.45
N ALA A 47 -5.32 -1.68 5.23
CA ALA A 47 -5.83 -0.78 6.25
C ALA A 47 -7.35 -0.81 6.18
N THR A 48 -8.00 -0.64 7.32
CA THR A 48 -9.44 -0.42 7.38
C THR A 48 -9.79 0.98 6.84
N GLU A 49 -11.08 1.20 6.55
CA GLU A 49 -11.55 2.52 6.14
C GLU A 49 -11.29 3.58 7.22
N GLU A 50 -11.50 3.21 8.48
CA GLU A 50 -11.25 4.04 9.67
C GLU A 50 -9.76 4.41 9.80
N GLU A 51 -8.86 3.44 9.57
CA GLU A 51 -7.42 3.68 9.58
C GLU A 51 -7.00 4.60 8.45
N ARG A 52 -7.54 4.40 7.24
CA ARG A 52 -7.27 5.26 6.09
C ARG A 52 -7.70 6.71 6.35
N GLU A 53 -8.90 6.91 6.91
CA GLU A 53 -9.38 8.24 7.28
C GLU A 53 -8.44 8.90 8.30
N ALA A 54 -8.03 8.15 9.33
CA ALA A 54 -7.07 8.66 10.30
C ALA A 54 -5.72 9.05 9.67
N LEU A 55 -5.21 8.25 8.73
CA LEU A 55 -3.98 8.57 8.00
C LEU A 55 -4.13 9.87 7.18
N ASP A 56 -5.27 10.10 6.53
CA ASP A 56 -5.53 11.33 5.78
C ASP A 56 -5.62 12.56 6.71
N GLU A 57 -6.30 12.43 7.86
CA GLU A 57 -6.38 13.48 8.89
C GLU A 57 -4.99 13.85 9.46
N GLU A 58 -4.11 12.86 9.59
CA GLU A 58 -2.71 13.05 9.99
C GLU A 58 -1.83 13.65 8.87
N GLY A 59 -2.34 13.73 7.63
CA GLY A 59 -1.58 14.21 6.47
C GLY A 59 -0.66 13.15 5.85
N ILE A 60 -0.91 11.87 6.13
CA ILE A 60 -0.17 10.73 5.59
C ILE A 60 -0.83 10.29 4.28
N ALA A 61 -0.22 10.67 3.16
CA ALA A 61 -0.72 10.33 1.83
C ALA A 61 -0.55 8.83 1.55
N VAL A 62 -1.68 8.13 1.40
CA VAL A 62 -1.74 6.70 1.04
C VAL A 62 -2.50 6.50 -0.27
N MET A 63 -2.17 5.43 -1.00
CA MET A 63 -2.80 5.11 -2.28
C MET A 63 -3.51 3.77 -2.22
N ASP A 64 -4.81 3.78 -2.53
CA ASP A 64 -5.59 2.55 -2.68
C ASP A 64 -5.39 1.96 -4.06
N ILE A 65 -4.91 0.73 -4.10
CA ILE A 65 -4.67 0.00 -5.35
C ILE A 65 -5.61 -1.21 -5.39
N PRO A 66 -6.44 -1.35 -6.45
CA PRO A 66 -7.27 -2.54 -6.59
C PRO A 66 -6.39 -3.75 -6.86
N TRP A 67 -6.36 -4.68 -5.90
CA TRP A 67 -5.69 -5.96 -6.03
C TRP A 67 -6.50 -6.90 -6.91
N LEU A 68 -5.89 -7.40 -7.98
CA LEU A 68 -6.54 -8.35 -8.86
C LEU A 68 -6.39 -9.75 -8.24
N PRO A 69 -7.44 -10.58 -8.28
CA PRO A 69 -7.32 -11.97 -7.85
C PRO A 69 -6.23 -12.68 -8.66
N LYS A 70 -5.55 -13.64 -8.03
CA LYS A 70 -4.62 -14.52 -8.74
C LYS A 70 -5.40 -15.25 -9.84
N ASP A 71 -4.82 -15.34 -11.03
CA ASP A 71 -5.37 -16.22 -12.06
C ASP A 71 -5.37 -17.65 -11.52
N ASN A 72 -6.56 -18.27 -11.45
CA ASN A 72 -6.73 -19.68 -11.11
C ASN A 72 -6.32 -20.59 -12.26
#